data_AF-A0A7D5N3F2-F1
#
_entry.id   AF-A0A7D5N3F2-F1
#
_cell.length_a   1.000
_cell.length_b   1.000
_cell.length_c   1.000
_cell.angle_alpha   90.00
_cell.angle_beta   90.00
_cell.angle_gamma   90.00
#
_symmetry.space_group_name_H-M   'P 1'
#
loop_
_entity.id
_entity.type
_entity.pdbx_description
1 polymer ?
#
loop_
_entity_poly.entity_id
_entity_poly.type
_entity_poly.pdbx_seq_one_letter_code
_entity_poly.pdbx_strand_id
1 'polypeptide(L)'
;MGGGSSSQAYGSVDATCQTPQNPNAGLPAWQWQGLVVIKNEGDSANVHVFLFTQDSVYDKGVQVFSEPVWGNWDIQGQSAFNSDGSMFATTSHGNSTGLIFISEFDRCHGILSNPNVIQIPLNSEHNPNDTSMKERLSMGLCFSPNGRFLYITSAANIYQYDLLEDSLRYIHGLDTTYLPFTSYTNAYLARIKRFTLVIIMEPVNK
;
A
#
# COMPACT_ATOMS: atom_id res chain seq x y z
N MET A 1 23.05 -0.57 -22.08
CA MET A 1 23.14 -0.61 -20.60
C MET A 1 22.05 0.31 -20.08
N GLY A 2 20.83 -0.20 -19.94
CA GLY A 2 19.70 0.57 -19.40
C GLY A 2 19.52 0.17 -17.95
N GLY A 3 19.94 1.02 -17.03
CA GLY A 3 19.63 0.85 -15.61
C GLY A 3 18.15 1.15 -15.41
N GLY A 4 17.33 0.11 -15.30
CA GLY A 4 15.96 0.24 -14.80
C GLY A 4 16.02 0.57 -13.32
N SER A 5 15.66 1.79 -12.95
CA SER A 5 15.41 2.14 -11.56
C SER A 5 14.03 1.61 -11.17
N SER A 6 13.93 0.38 -10.69
CA SER A 6 12.69 -0.05 -10.02
C SER A 6 12.63 0.63 -8.66
N SER A 7 11.54 1.35 -8.40
CA SER A 7 11.24 1.73 -7.02
C SER A 7 10.53 0.55 -6.39
N GLN A 8 11.06 0.08 -5.28
CA GLN A 8 10.45 -1.03 -4.58
C GLN A 8 9.67 -0.45 -3.41
N ALA A 9 8.39 -0.81 -3.35
CA ALA A 9 7.56 -0.48 -2.21
C ALA A 9 7.77 -1.52 -1.10
N TYR A 10 7.82 -1.06 0.15
CA TYR A 10 8.05 -1.90 1.32
C TYR A 10 7.04 -1.58 2.41
N GLY A 11 6.65 -2.60 3.16
CA GLY A 11 5.91 -2.46 4.40
C GLY A 11 6.60 -3.25 5.51
N SER A 12 6.48 -2.78 6.75
CA SER A 12 6.92 -3.54 7.92
C SER A 12 5.83 -3.56 8.98
N VAL A 13 5.67 -4.69 9.66
CA VAL A 13 4.71 -4.86 10.75
C VAL A 13 5.21 -5.90 11.74
N ASP A 14 4.87 -5.73 13.01
CA ASP A 14 5.32 -6.66 14.03
C ASP A 14 4.71 -8.06 13.89
N ALA A 15 5.56 -9.07 14.08
CA ALA A 15 5.16 -10.48 14.14
C ALA A 15 4.65 -10.82 15.55
N THR A 16 3.36 -11.11 15.68
CA THR A 16 2.76 -11.54 16.95
C THR A 16 1.96 -12.82 16.78
N CYS A 17 2.21 -13.81 17.64
CA CYS A 17 1.47 -15.07 17.62
C CYS A 17 0.78 -15.43 18.92
N GLN A 18 -0.37 -16.08 18.78
CA GLN A 18 -0.94 -16.87 19.85
C GLN A 18 -0.19 -18.20 19.94
N THR A 19 0.36 -18.53 21.11
CA THR A 19 0.84 -19.89 21.35
C THR A 19 -0.34 -20.84 21.57
N PRO A 20 -0.25 -22.12 21.16
CA PRO A 20 -1.23 -23.13 21.57
C PRO A 20 -1.40 -23.11 23.08
N GLN A 21 -2.64 -23.08 23.57
CA GLN A 21 -2.92 -22.95 25.00
C GLN A 21 -2.25 -24.08 25.79
N ASN A 22 -1.49 -23.72 26.82
CA ASN A 22 -1.42 -24.57 28.00
C ASN A 22 -2.83 -24.54 28.61
N PRO A 23 -3.54 -25.68 28.74
CA PRO A 23 -4.92 -25.71 29.26
C PRO A 23 -5.07 -25.09 30.67
N ASN A 24 -3.97 -24.89 31.39
CA ASN A 24 -3.92 -24.34 32.74
C ASN A 24 -3.54 -22.85 32.80
N ALA A 25 -3.20 -22.21 31.67
CA ALA A 25 -2.83 -20.80 31.63
C ALA A 25 -4.00 -19.99 31.04
N GLY A 26 -4.77 -19.34 31.90
CA GLY A 26 -5.86 -18.46 31.49
C GLY A 26 -5.40 -17.38 30.50
N LEU A 27 -6.24 -17.16 29.47
CA LEU A 27 -6.10 -16.23 28.34
C LEU A 27 -4.83 -16.40 27.47
N PRO A 28 -4.95 -16.30 26.12
CA PRO A 28 -3.80 -16.47 25.23
C PRO A 28 -2.73 -15.39 25.48
N ALA A 29 -1.50 -15.83 25.75
CA ALA A 29 -0.34 -14.96 25.76
C ALA A 29 0.13 -14.76 24.31
N TRP A 30 0.17 -13.51 23.85
CA TRP A 30 0.78 -13.16 22.58
C TRP A 30 2.30 -13.18 22.72
N GLN A 31 2.99 -14.01 21.93
CA GLN A 31 4.44 -14.00 21.87
C GLN A 31 4.91 -13.14 20.70
N TRP A 32 5.72 -12.13 21.01
CA TRP A 32 6.42 -11.31 20.03
C TRP A 32 7.53 -12.16 19.42
N GLN A 33 7.46 -12.34 18.10
CA GLN A 33 8.44 -13.15 17.36
C GLN A 33 9.47 -12.29 16.63
N GLY A 34 9.18 -11.00 16.42
CA GLY A 34 10.07 -10.09 15.70
C GLY A 34 9.31 -9.08 14.86
N LEU A 35 9.96 -8.57 13.81
CA LEU A 35 9.40 -7.67 12.81
C LEU A 35 9.33 -8.40 11.46
N VAL A 36 8.16 -8.40 10.81
CA VAL A 36 8.04 -8.85 9.42
C VAL A 36 8.25 -7.67 8.48
N VAL A 37 9.08 -7.87 7.47
CA VAL A 37 9.27 -6.94 6.35
C VAL A 37 8.79 -7.62 5.08
N ILE A 38 7.92 -6.95 4.34
CA ILE A 38 7.46 -7.34 3.01
C ILE A 38 8.07 -6.40 1.99
N LYS A 39 8.67 -6.98 0.95
CA LYS A 39 9.29 -6.30 -0.17
C LYS A 39 8.64 -6.79 -1.47
N ASN A 40 8.12 -5.89 -2.29
CA ASN A 40 7.58 -6.27 -3.59
C ASN A 40 8.69 -6.48 -4.63
N GLU A 41 8.43 -7.36 -5.58
CA GLU A 41 9.11 -7.35 -6.89
C GLU A 41 8.65 -6.15 -7.73
N GLY A 42 9.37 -5.86 -8.82
CA GLY A 42 9.16 -4.64 -9.60
C GLY A 42 7.93 -4.67 -10.51
N ASP A 43 7.78 -5.75 -11.30
CA ASP A 43 6.77 -5.82 -12.37
C ASP A 43 5.47 -6.53 -11.96
N SER A 44 5.41 -7.08 -10.74
CA SER A 44 4.27 -7.85 -10.22
C SER A 44 4.04 -7.61 -8.73
N ALA A 45 2.90 -8.07 -8.22
CA ALA A 45 2.64 -8.08 -6.77
C ALA A 45 3.33 -9.21 -6.01
N ASN A 46 4.28 -9.91 -6.62
CA ASN A 46 5.09 -10.90 -5.90
C ASN A 46 5.81 -10.24 -4.74
N VAL A 47 5.92 -10.95 -3.63
CA VAL A 47 6.60 -10.43 -2.44
C VAL A 47 7.64 -11.38 -1.88
N HIS A 48 8.73 -10.79 -1.42
CA HIS A 48 9.69 -11.41 -0.52
C HIS A 48 9.33 -11.07 0.91
N VAL A 49 9.34 -12.08 1.78
CA VAL A 49 9.02 -11.93 3.20
C VAL A 49 10.25 -12.22 4.05
N PHE A 50 10.59 -11.30 4.94
CA PHE A 50 11.70 -11.43 5.88
C PHE A 50 11.20 -11.31 7.31
N LEU A 51 11.62 -12.22 8.19
CA LEU A 51 11.41 -12.12 9.64
C LEU A 51 12.70 -11.66 10.30
N PHE A 52 12.67 -10.48 10.90
CA PHE A 52 13.75 -9.93 11.71
C PHE A 52 13.52 -10.29 13.17
N THR A 53 14.44 -11.02 13.78
CA THR A 53 14.48 -11.20 15.24
C THR A 53 15.50 -10.25 15.86
N GLN A 54 15.67 -10.31 17.18
CA GLN A 54 16.66 -9.48 17.88
C GLN A 54 18.09 -9.69 17.36
N ASP A 55 18.40 -10.89 16.87
CA ASP A 55 19.75 -11.37 16.57
C ASP A 55 19.93 -11.92 15.15
N SER A 56 18.86 -12.10 14.39
CA SER A 56 18.89 -12.75 13.07
C SER A 56 17.89 -12.17 12.08
N VAL A 57 18.10 -12.45 10.80
CA VAL A 57 17.14 -12.19 9.72
C VAL A 57 16.88 -13.52 9.01
N TYR A 58 15.61 -13.92 8.93
CA TYR A 58 15.17 -15.14 8.27
C TYR A 58 14.44 -14.79 6.98
N ASP A 59 14.94 -15.30 5.85
CA ASP A 59 14.22 -15.29 4.58
C ASP A 59 13.10 -16.33 4.64
N LYS A 60 11.85 -15.89 4.45
CA LYS A 60 10.65 -16.74 4.46
C LYS A 60 10.23 -17.12 3.04
N GLY A 61 10.98 -16.71 2.03
CA GLY A 61 10.77 -17.01 0.62
C GLY A 61 9.90 -16.00 -0.11
N VAL A 62 9.49 -16.40 -1.33
CA VAL A 62 8.69 -15.59 -2.25
C VAL A 62 7.26 -16.11 -2.29
N GLN A 63 6.30 -15.20 -2.18
CA GLN A 63 4.91 -15.45 -2.53
C GLN A 63 4.64 -14.87 -3.91
N VAL A 64 4.18 -15.73 -4.81
CA VAL A 64 3.91 -15.39 -6.20
C VAL A 64 2.41 -15.20 -6.41
N PHE A 65 2.03 -14.10 -7.04
CA PHE A 65 0.66 -13.79 -7.40
C PHE A 65 0.55 -13.68 -8.92
N SER A 66 -0.56 -14.17 -9.49
CA SER A 66 -0.80 -14.04 -10.93
C SER A 66 -1.09 -12.59 -11.34
N GLU A 67 -1.60 -11.79 -10.42
CA GLU A 67 -1.98 -10.40 -10.62
C GLU A 67 -1.75 -9.59 -9.34
N PRO A 68 -1.60 -8.26 -9.45
CA PRO A 68 -1.46 -7.48 -10.67
C PRO A 68 -0.08 -7.60 -11.32
N VAL A 69 -0.06 -7.48 -12.65
CA VAL A 69 1.14 -7.13 -13.43
C VAL A 69 1.17 -5.61 -13.63
N TRP A 70 2.14 -4.93 -13.02
CA TRP A 70 2.26 -3.47 -13.09
C TRP A 70 2.77 -3.00 -14.46
N GLY A 71 3.67 -3.79 -15.04
CA GLY A 71 4.37 -3.48 -16.29
C GLY A 71 5.50 -2.46 -16.12
N ASN A 72 6.11 -2.09 -17.23
CA ASN A 72 7.31 -1.24 -17.28
C ASN A 72 7.12 0.09 -16.54
N TRP A 73 8.24 0.67 -16.08
CA TRP A 73 8.28 1.96 -15.37
C TRP A 73 7.61 1.93 -14.00
N ASP A 74 7.82 0.85 -13.26
CA ASP A 74 7.56 0.65 -11.82
C ASP A 74 8.44 1.53 -10.91
N ILE A 75 8.60 2.80 -11.28
CA ILE A 75 9.53 3.75 -10.66
C ILE A 75 8.94 4.48 -9.45
N GLN A 76 7.64 4.30 -9.18
CA GLN A 76 6.94 4.82 -8.02
C GLN A 76 5.90 3.82 -7.53
N GLY A 77 5.63 3.83 -6.23
CA GLY A 77 4.64 2.98 -5.58
C GLY A 77 4.77 3.04 -4.07
N GLN A 78 3.78 2.51 -3.37
CA GLN A 78 3.77 2.46 -1.92
C GLN A 78 3.10 1.18 -1.44
N SER A 79 3.61 0.66 -0.32
CA SER A 79 2.97 -0.41 0.43
C SER A 79 2.64 0.06 1.83
N ALA A 80 1.57 -0.47 2.39
CA ALA A 80 1.16 -0.19 3.75
C ALA A 80 0.50 -1.40 4.39
N PHE A 81 0.65 -1.49 5.71
CA PHE A 81 -0.21 -2.32 6.55
C PHE A 81 -1.31 -1.46 7.17
N ASN A 82 -2.45 -2.07 7.47
CA ASN A 82 -3.45 -1.42 8.32
C ASN A 82 -2.98 -1.38 9.79
N SER A 83 -3.72 -0.68 10.64
CA SER A 83 -3.29 -0.35 12.01
C SER A 83 -3.07 -1.56 12.92
N ASP A 84 -3.79 -2.67 12.70
CA ASP A 84 -3.62 -3.91 13.47
C ASP A 84 -2.72 -4.93 12.75
N GLY A 85 -2.26 -4.61 11.54
CA GLY A 85 -1.39 -5.44 10.74
C GLY A 85 -2.05 -6.67 10.14
N SER A 86 -3.38 -6.76 10.12
CA SER A 86 -4.12 -7.88 9.51
C SER A 86 -4.30 -7.74 8.00
N MET A 87 -4.01 -6.57 7.42
CA MET A 87 -4.13 -6.32 5.98
C MET A 87 -2.90 -5.63 5.42
N PHE A 88 -2.57 -5.98 4.19
CA PHE A 88 -1.51 -5.39 3.38
C PHE A 88 -2.11 -4.82 2.10
N ALA A 89 -1.64 -3.65 1.68
CA ALA A 89 -1.94 -3.10 0.37
C ALA A 89 -0.66 -2.60 -0.29
N THR A 90 -0.59 -2.72 -1.61
CA THR A 90 0.53 -2.21 -2.40
C THR A 90 0.05 -1.72 -3.76
N THR A 91 0.78 -0.76 -4.31
CA THR A 91 0.57 -0.23 -5.66
C THR A 91 1.90 0.12 -6.31
N SER A 92 1.90 0.13 -7.64
CA SER A 92 2.98 0.62 -8.48
C SER A 92 2.39 1.40 -9.66
N HIS A 93 3.05 2.49 -10.04
CA HIS A 93 2.69 3.33 -11.18
C HIS A 93 2.76 2.52 -12.48
N GLY A 94 3.86 1.81 -12.72
CA GLY A 94 4.06 0.93 -13.88
C GLY A 94 3.54 1.53 -15.21
N ASN A 95 2.82 0.72 -15.99
CA ASN A 95 2.18 1.13 -17.24
C ASN A 95 0.91 2.02 -17.03
N SER A 96 0.87 2.84 -15.98
CA SER A 96 -0.30 3.62 -15.58
C SER A 96 -1.56 2.77 -15.49
N THR A 97 -1.40 1.58 -14.90
CA THR A 97 -2.48 0.60 -14.77
C THR A 97 -3.48 1.06 -13.72
N GLY A 98 -3.03 1.80 -12.70
CA GLY A 98 -3.85 2.23 -11.57
C GLY A 98 -4.32 1.07 -10.72
N LEU A 99 -3.59 -0.05 -10.76
CA LEU A 99 -3.92 -1.27 -10.01
C LEU A 99 -3.47 -1.12 -8.55
N ILE A 100 -4.24 -1.73 -7.66
CA ILE A 100 -3.92 -1.83 -6.23
C ILE A 100 -4.15 -3.27 -5.82
N PHE A 101 -3.12 -3.87 -5.24
CA PHE A 101 -3.20 -5.19 -4.64
C PHE A 101 -3.50 -5.02 -3.15
N ILE A 102 -4.48 -5.78 -2.66
CA ILE A 102 -4.92 -5.79 -1.27
C ILE A 102 -5.00 -7.26 -0.84
N SER A 103 -4.50 -7.58 0.34
CA SER A 103 -4.51 -8.96 0.84
C SER A 103 -4.55 -8.98 2.35
N GLU A 104 -5.16 -10.02 2.91
CA GLU A 104 -5.06 -10.33 4.33
C GLU A 104 -3.63 -10.78 4.65
N PHE A 105 -3.15 -10.42 5.84
CA PHE A 105 -1.81 -10.77 6.29
C PHE A 105 -1.83 -11.55 7.60
N ASP A 106 -1.34 -12.77 7.53
CA ASP A 106 -1.07 -13.59 8.70
C ASP A 106 0.29 -13.22 9.30
N ARG A 107 0.26 -12.39 10.34
CA ARG A 107 1.44 -11.94 11.09
C ARG A 107 2.23 -13.06 11.75
N CYS A 108 1.62 -14.23 11.96
CA CYS A 108 2.31 -15.37 12.54
C CYS A 108 3.23 -16.06 11.56
N HIS A 109 2.70 -16.30 10.37
CA HIS A 109 3.38 -17.12 9.39
C HIS A 109 4.08 -16.26 8.34
N GLY A 110 3.79 -14.96 8.29
CA GLY A 110 4.29 -14.05 7.27
C GLY A 110 3.63 -14.32 5.91
N ILE A 111 2.35 -14.71 5.91
CA ILE A 111 1.64 -15.17 4.69
C ILE A 111 0.60 -14.14 4.29
N LEU A 112 0.52 -13.87 2.99
CA LEU A 112 -0.53 -13.07 2.37
C LEU A 112 -1.59 -14.01 1.80
N SER A 113 -2.85 -13.79 2.14
CA SER A 113 -3.98 -14.62 1.68
C SER A 113 -5.14 -13.77 1.16
N ASN A 114 -6.06 -14.42 0.45
CA ASN A 114 -7.27 -13.80 -0.08
C ASN A 114 -6.98 -12.51 -0.88
N PRO A 115 -6.12 -12.57 -1.91
CA PRO A 115 -5.74 -11.40 -2.68
C PRO A 115 -6.95 -10.82 -3.42
N ASN A 116 -7.09 -9.50 -3.35
CA ASN A 116 -8.04 -8.70 -4.11
C ASN A 116 -7.26 -7.65 -4.92
N VAL A 117 -7.67 -7.44 -6.16
CA VAL A 117 -7.06 -6.45 -7.07
C VAL A 117 -8.14 -5.49 -7.52
N ILE A 118 -7.95 -4.21 -7.20
CA ILE A 118 -8.83 -3.14 -7.66
C ILE A 118 -8.09 -2.23 -8.64
N GLN A 119 -8.86 -1.44 -9.38
CA GLN A 119 -8.32 -0.48 -10.34
C GLN A 119 -9.00 0.87 -10.17
N ILE A 120 -8.21 1.94 -10.07
CA ILE A 120 -8.77 3.30 -10.11
C ILE A 120 -9.25 3.64 -11.54
N PRO A 121 -10.27 4.48 -11.70
CA PRO A 121 -10.78 4.87 -13.02
C PRO A 121 -9.77 5.72 -13.80
N LEU A 122 -9.86 5.67 -15.13
CA LEU A 122 -9.21 6.63 -16.01
C LEU A 122 -9.96 7.97 -15.92
N ASN A 123 -9.36 8.95 -15.25
CA ASN A 123 -9.97 10.23 -14.94
C ASN A 123 -9.13 11.39 -15.45
N SER A 124 -9.69 12.61 -15.40
CA SER A 124 -8.90 13.79 -15.73
C SER A 124 -7.67 13.91 -14.83
N GLU A 125 -6.54 14.27 -15.44
CA GLU A 125 -5.27 14.36 -14.75
C GLU A 125 -5.26 15.39 -13.64
N HIS A 126 -5.93 16.53 -13.83
CA HIS A 126 -5.85 17.62 -12.86
C HIS A 126 -7.07 18.55 -12.86
N ASN A 127 -7.81 18.65 -13.96
CA ASN A 127 -8.99 19.50 -14.08
C ASN A 127 -10.24 18.64 -14.32
N PRO A 128 -11.18 18.51 -13.38
CA PRO A 128 -12.34 17.62 -13.54
C PRO A 128 -13.22 17.94 -14.76
N ASN A 129 -13.13 19.14 -15.33
CA ASN A 129 -13.85 19.53 -16.56
C ASN A 129 -13.06 19.26 -17.85
N ASP A 130 -11.76 18.99 -17.75
CA ASP A 130 -10.91 18.66 -18.90
C ASP A 130 -10.97 17.15 -19.17
N THR A 131 -11.56 16.79 -20.30
CA THR A 131 -11.66 15.40 -20.75
C THR A 131 -10.54 14.99 -21.73
N SER A 132 -9.66 15.92 -22.10
CA SER A 132 -8.59 15.71 -23.08
C SER A 132 -7.32 15.11 -22.48
N MET A 133 -6.98 15.48 -21.23
CA MET A 133 -5.84 14.93 -20.50
C MET A 133 -6.34 14.04 -19.37
N LYS A 134 -6.14 12.73 -19.53
CA LYS A 134 -6.57 11.71 -18.57
C LYS A 134 -5.41 10.86 -18.13
N GLU A 135 -5.49 10.40 -16.89
CA GLU A 135 -4.49 9.56 -16.27
C GLU A 135 -5.13 8.53 -15.33
N ARG A 136 -4.33 7.52 -15.02
CA ARG A 136 -4.71 6.37 -14.19
C ARG A 136 -3.47 5.90 -13.41
N LEU A 137 -2.85 6.83 -12.68
CA LEU A 137 -1.67 6.58 -11.89
C LEU A 137 -2.06 6.22 -10.45
N SER A 138 -1.40 5.23 -9.90
CA SER A 138 -1.50 4.90 -8.48
C SER A 138 -0.11 5.04 -7.88
N MET A 139 0.03 5.98 -6.95
CA MET A 139 1.33 6.42 -6.44
C MET A 139 1.47 6.04 -4.97
N GLY A 140 0.60 6.59 -4.13
CA GLY A 140 0.63 6.39 -2.69
C GLY A 140 -0.67 5.80 -2.15
N LEU A 141 -0.59 5.08 -1.04
CA LEU A 141 -1.76 4.55 -0.35
C LEU A 141 -1.58 4.51 1.16
N CYS A 142 -2.68 4.60 1.88
CA CYS A 142 -2.68 4.37 3.33
C CYS A 142 -4.05 3.91 3.82
N PHE A 143 -4.06 2.97 4.75
CA PHE A 143 -5.28 2.57 5.44
C PHE A 143 -5.75 3.68 6.37
N SER A 144 -7.07 3.79 6.52
CA SER A 144 -7.71 4.59 7.56
C SER A 144 -7.45 4.00 8.95
N PRO A 145 -7.52 4.81 10.03
CA PRO A 145 -7.21 4.34 11.40
C PRO A 145 -8.13 3.25 11.93
N ASN A 146 -9.34 3.11 11.37
CA ASN A 146 -10.30 2.06 11.76
C ASN A 146 -10.22 0.83 10.84
N GLY A 147 -9.32 0.82 9.85
CA GLY A 147 -9.15 -0.28 8.91
C GLY A 147 -10.28 -0.47 7.89
N ARG A 148 -11.31 0.39 7.84
CA ARG A 148 -12.43 0.24 6.89
C ARG A 148 -12.11 0.79 5.50
N PHE A 149 -11.39 1.89 5.44
CA PHE A 149 -11.08 2.58 4.20
C PHE A 149 -9.60 2.46 3.84
N LEU A 150 -9.33 2.39 2.54
CA LEU A 150 -8.02 2.58 1.94
C LEU A 150 -8.04 3.89 1.13
N TYR A 151 -7.17 4.83 1.48
CA TYR A 151 -6.97 6.04 0.68
C TYR A 151 -5.89 5.78 -0.35
N ILE A 152 -6.14 6.19 -1.59
CA ILE A 152 -5.26 5.98 -2.74
C ILE A 152 -5.05 7.33 -3.40
N THR A 153 -3.79 7.65 -3.67
CA THR A 153 -3.39 8.87 -4.36
C THR A 153 -2.92 8.55 -5.76
N SER A 154 -3.42 9.33 -6.70
CA SER A 154 -2.85 9.52 -8.02
C SER A 154 -2.02 10.81 -8.06
N ALA A 155 -1.43 11.16 -9.19
CA ALA A 155 -0.65 12.38 -9.37
C ALA A 155 -1.40 13.62 -8.88
N ALA A 156 -2.69 13.77 -9.18
CA ALA A 156 -3.48 14.91 -8.70
C ALA A 156 -4.86 14.54 -8.13
N ASN A 157 -5.16 13.26 -7.97
CA ASN A 157 -6.46 12.78 -7.55
C ASN A 157 -6.36 11.93 -6.29
N ILE A 158 -7.37 12.00 -5.43
CA ILE A 158 -7.47 11.21 -4.20
C ILE A 158 -8.75 10.40 -4.27
N TYR A 159 -8.60 9.10 -4.04
CA TYR A 159 -9.68 8.13 -3.98
C TYR A 159 -9.76 7.51 -2.59
N GLN A 160 -10.96 7.08 -2.24
CA GLN A 160 -11.24 6.29 -1.05
C GLN A 160 -11.92 5.00 -1.48
N TYR A 161 -11.32 3.88 -1.13
CA TYR A 161 -11.88 2.57 -1.31
C TYR A 161 -12.45 2.07 0.03
N ASP A 162 -13.70 1.63 0.03
CA ASP A 162 -14.34 0.96 1.17
C ASP A 162 -14.10 -0.55 1.07
N LEU A 163 -13.34 -1.09 2.02
CA LEU A 163 -12.95 -2.51 2.07
C LEU A 163 -14.14 -3.42 2.42
N LEU A 164 -15.20 -2.86 3.04
CA LEU A 164 -16.38 -3.62 3.44
C LEU A 164 -17.43 -3.64 2.32
N GLU A 165 -17.66 -2.49 1.68
CA GLU A 165 -18.66 -2.33 0.62
C GLU A 165 -18.12 -2.64 -0.78
N ASP A 166 -16.82 -2.90 -0.93
CA ASP A 166 -16.13 -3.08 -2.21
C ASP A 166 -16.45 -1.94 -3.19
N SER A 167 -16.28 -0.69 -2.73
CA SER A 167 -16.64 0.49 -3.53
C SER A 167 -15.55 1.55 -3.51
N LEU A 168 -15.20 2.03 -4.71
CA LEU A 168 -14.23 3.11 -4.90
C LEU A 168 -14.95 4.43 -5.15
N ARG A 169 -14.54 5.48 -4.44
CA ARG A 169 -15.12 6.82 -4.55
C ARG A 169 -14.03 7.86 -4.76
N TYR A 170 -14.31 8.81 -5.64
CA TYR A 170 -13.50 10.02 -5.78
C TYR A 170 -13.72 10.94 -4.59
N ILE A 171 -12.64 11.45 -4.00
CA ILE A 171 -12.70 12.33 -2.82
C ILE A 171 -12.34 13.75 -3.19
N HIS A 172 -11.17 13.95 -3.82
CA HIS A 172 -10.65 15.29 -4.06
C HIS A 172 -9.59 15.30 -5.17
N GLY A 173 -9.40 16.46 -5.79
CA GLY A 173 -8.37 16.71 -6.79
C GLY A 173 -7.25 17.62 -6.25
N LEU A 174 -6.77 18.52 -7.10
CA LEU A 174 -5.94 19.65 -6.70
C LEU A 174 -6.67 20.57 -5.70
N ASP A 175 -5.96 21.06 -4.69
CA ASP A 175 -6.37 22.19 -3.84
C ASP A 175 -5.87 23.55 -4.36
N THR A 176 -5.02 23.53 -5.39
CA THR A 176 -4.41 24.69 -6.04
C THR A 176 -4.59 24.65 -7.57
N THR A 177 -3.90 25.54 -8.30
CA THR A 177 -3.80 25.43 -9.76
C THR A 177 -2.69 24.45 -10.15
N TYR A 178 -2.70 23.95 -11.39
CA TYR A 178 -1.72 22.95 -11.85
C TYR A 178 -0.26 23.42 -11.73
N LEU A 179 0.04 24.68 -12.05
CA LEU A 179 1.42 25.20 -12.09
C LEU A 179 2.18 25.12 -10.75
N PRO A 180 1.62 25.52 -9.59
CA PRO A 180 2.28 25.38 -8.30
C PRO A 180 2.21 23.97 -7.70
N PHE A 181 1.43 23.05 -8.26
CA PHE A 181 1.21 21.72 -7.68
C PHE A 181 2.35 20.75 -8.00
N THR A 182 2.82 20.03 -6.99
CA THR A 182 4.01 19.15 -7.07
C THR A 182 3.68 17.66 -7.13
N SER A 183 2.43 17.31 -7.43
CA SER A 183 1.90 15.95 -7.39
C SER A 183 1.77 15.35 -6.00
N TYR A 184 0.75 14.52 -5.81
CA TYR A 184 0.71 13.57 -4.70
C TYR A 184 1.61 12.38 -5.05
N THR A 185 2.35 11.87 -4.07
CA THR A 185 3.28 10.74 -4.28
C THR A 185 3.07 9.67 -3.24
N ASN A 186 3.20 10.01 -1.97
CA ASN A 186 3.01 9.09 -0.84
C ASN A 186 1.83 9.54 0.04
N ALA A 187 1.14 8.59 0.64
CA ALA A 187 0.05 8.85 1.57
C ALA A 187 0.39 8.27 2.95
N TYR A 188 0.19 9.07 3.99
CA TYR A 188 0.39 8.64 5.38
C TYR A 188 -0.72 9.17 6.29
N LEU A 189 -0.98 8.48 7.38
CA LEU A 189 -1.84 9.02 8.43
C LEU A 189 -1.04 9.98 9.30
N ALA A 190 -1.47 11.24 9.42
CA ALA A 190 -0.92 12.08 10.47
C ALA A 190 -1.58 11.81 11.81
N ARG A 191 -0.74 11.79 12.84
CA ARG A 191 -1.17 11.65 14.23
C ARG A 191 -1.50 13.04 14.79
N ILE A 192 -2.63 13.62 14.38
CA ILE A 192 -3.15 14.88 14.94
C ILE A 192 -4.37 14.56 15.81
N LYS A 193 -4.56 15.30 16.93
CA LYS A 193 -5.67 15.10 17.90
C LYS A 193 -7.09 15.21 17.31
N ARG A 194 -7.21 15.54 16.02
CA ARG A 194 -8.40 15.38 15.18
C ARG A 194 -7.96 14.66 13.90
N PHE A 195 -8.63 13.57 13.57
CA PHE A 195 -8.32 12.69 12.43
C PHE A 195 -8.21 13.49 11.13
N THR A 196 -6.99 13.72 10.66
CA THR A 196 -6.70 14.38 9.37
C THR A 196 -5.75 13.47 8.60
N LEU A 197 -6.17 13.02 7.42
CA LEU A 197 -5.29 12.38 6.45
C LEU A 197 -4.24 13.42 6.03
N VAL A 198 -2.95 13.12 6.20
CA VAL A 198 -1.88 14.00 5.72
C VAL A 198 -1.19 13.28 4.60
N ILE A 199 -1.56 13.66 3.39
CA ILE A 199 -0.84 13.24 2.20
C ILE A 199 0.48 14.01 2.21
N ILE A 200 1.59 13.29 2.38
CA ILE A 200 2.92 13.90 2.34
C ILE A 200 3.28 14.03 0.85
N MET A 201 3.17 15.25 0.34
CA MET A 201 3.68 15.60 -0.98
C MET A 201 5.20 15.76 -0.87
N GLU A 202 5.95 14.77 -1.34
CA GLU A 202 7.38 14.96 -1.56
C GLU A 202 7.59 15.63 -2.92
N PRO A 203 8.29 16.78 -3.00
CA PRO A 203 8.59 17.41 -4.27
C PRO A 203 9.51 16.51 -5.09
N VAL A 204 9.05 16.08 -6.27
CA VAL A 204 9.95 15.51 -7.28
C VAL A 204 10.80 16.66 -7.80
N ASN A 205 12.08 16.71 -7.38
CA ASN A 205 13.02 17.69 -7.91
C ASN A 205 13.13 17.50 -9.43
N LYS A 206 12.78 18.56 -10.18
CA LYS A 206 12.90 18.65 -11.64
C LYS A 206 14.35 18.71 -12.09
#